data_AF-A0A368LJ75-F1
#
_entry.id   AF-A0A368LJ75-F1
#
_cell.length_a   1.000
_cell.length_b   1.000
_cell.length_c   1.000
_cell.angle_alpha   90.00
_cell.angle_beta   90.00
_cell.angle_gamma   90.00
#
_symmetry.space_group_name_H-M   'P 1'
#
loop_
_entity.id
_entity.type
_entity.pdbx_description
1 polymer ?
#
loop_
_entity_poly.entity_id
_entity_poly.type
_entity_poly.pdbx_seq_one_letter_code
_entity_poly.pdbx_strand_id
1 'polypeptide(L)'
;MLEAKLKKLIKVLNKARAEKDFETIQKVTHLLATQLPKIDQSKHIDVIQALKCAYELAHDTVSAEAKQVSQQMGLLNQNKTRKRAYAKMQIATQQQIGIHKPSTIQRGSL
;
A
#
# COMPACT_ATOMS: atom_id res chain seq x y z
N MET A 1 -12.69 -34.41 14.45
CA MET A 1 -13.16 -33.56 13.32
C MET A 1 -12.68 -32.10 13.38
N LEU A 2 -12.59 -31.45 14.55
CA LEU A 2 -12.18 -30.04 14.68
C LEU A 2 -10.70 -29.79 14.30
N GLU A 3 -9.78 -30.58 14.82
CA GLU A 3 -8.34 -30.43 14.57
C GLU A 3 -7.98 -30.47 13.08
N ALA A 4 -8.62 -31.37 12.31
CA ALA A 4 -8.45 -31.45 10.86
C ALA A 4 -8.90 -30.17 10.14
N LYS A 5 -9.98 -29.52 10.61
CA LYS A 5 -10.45 -28.23 10.08
C LYS A 5 -9.45 -27.12 10.37
N LEU A 6 -8.86 -27.10 11.57
CA LEU A 6 -7.83 -26.12 11.93
C LEU A 6 -6.55 -26.32 11.11
N LYS A 7 -6.09 -27.56 10.93
CA LYS A 7 -4.96 -27.89 10.04
C LYS A 7 -5.24 -27.48 8.59
N LYS A 8 -6.47 -27.62 8.11
CA LYS A 8 -6.88 -27.13 6.78
C LYS A 8 -6.81 -25.61 6.69
N LEU A 9 -7.27 -24.89 7.71
CA LEU A 9 -7.18 -23.42 7.78
C LEU A 9 -5.73 -22.94 7.75
N ILE A 10 -4.82 -23.60 8.47
CA ILE A 10 -3.38 -23.30 8.42
C ILE A 10 -2.84 -23.42 6.98
N LYS A 11 -3.20 -24.51 6.28
CA LYS A 11 -2.78 -24.73 4.89
C LYS A 11 -3.31 -23.65 3.96
N VAL A 12 -4.60 -23.29 4.09
CA VAL A 12 -5.23 -22.22 3.29
C VAL A 12 -4.52 -20.89 3.55
N LEU A 13 -4.25 -20.56 4.81
CA LEU A 13 -3.63 -19.29 5.18
C LEU A 13 -2.18 -19.19 4.68
N ASN A 14 -1.40 -20.26 4.81
CA ASN A 14 -0.04 -20.32 4.28
C ASN A 14 0.01 -20.23 2.76
N LYS A 15 -0.94 -20.89 2.07
CA LYS A 15 -1.06 -20.79 0.61
C LYS A 15 -1.41 -19.36 0.19
N ALA A 16 -2.43 -18.77 0.81
CA ALA A 16 -2.84 -17.39 0.53
C ALA A 16 -1.69 -16.40 0.77
N ARG A 17 -0.89 -16.61 1.82
CA ARG A 17 0.34 -15.82 2.06
C ARG A 17 1.35 -15.95 0.93
N ALA A 18 1.66 -17.17 0.51
CA ALA A 18 2.63 -17.42 -0.56
C ALA A 18 2.18 -16.81 -1.90
N GLU A 19 0.87 -16.83 -2.17
CA GLU A 19 0.26 -16.27 -3.38
C GLU A 19 -0.05 -14.77 -3.26
N LYS A 20 0.21 -14.15 -2.11
CA LYS A 20 -0.22 -12.77 -1.77
C LYS A 20 -1.72 -12.53 -2.00
N ASP A 21 -2.56 -13.54 -1.77
CA ASP A 21 -4.01 -13.42 -1.82
C ASP A 21 -4.52 -12.75 -0.52
N PHE A 22 -4.49 -11.43 -0.52
CA PHE A 22 -4.88 -10.62 0.63
C PHE A 22 -6.37 -10.73 0.98
N GLU A 23 -7.23 -10.99 -0.01
CA GLU A 23 -8.67 -11.15 0.22
C GLU A 23 -8.94 -12.43 1.02
N THR A 24 -8.29 -13.54 0.64
CA THR A 24 -8.39 -14.79 1.39
C THR A 24 -7.78 -14.66 2.78
N ILE A 25 -6.64 -13.99 2.93
CA ILE A 25 -6.04 -13.70 4.25
C ILE A 25 -7.04 -12.93 5.12
N GLN A 26 -7.70 -11.91 4.58
CA GLN A 26 -8.69 -11.11 5.31
C GLN A 26 -9.91 -11.95 5.75
N LYS A 27 -10.47 -12.75 4.84
CA LYS A 27 -11.62 -13.64 5.13
C LYS A 27 -11.28 -14.66 6.21
N VAL A 28 -10.11 -15.30 6.11
CA VAL A 28 -9.66 -16.28 7.11
C VAL A 28 -9.39 -15.60 8.44
N THR A 29 -8.76 -14.44 8.45
CA THR A 29 -8.53 -13.64 9.67
C THR A 29 -9.83 -13.33 10.40
N HIS A 30 -10.84 -12.85 9.67
CA HIS A 30 -12.15 -12.54 10.25
C HIS A 30 -12.83 -13.79 10.83
N LEU A 31 -12.73 -14.92 10.12
CA LEU A 31 -13.23 -16.20 10.60
C LEU A 31 -12.51 -16.64 11.89
N LEU A 32 -11.19 -16.49 11.96
CA LEU A 32 -10.42 -16.84 13.16
C LEU A 32 -10.79 -15.96 14.34
N ALA A 33 -10.91 -14.65 14.16
CA ALA A 33 -11.30 -13.73 15.23
C ALA A 33 -12.66 -14.09 15.86
N THR A 34 -13.60 -14.60 15.06
CA THR A 34 -14.95 -14.97 15.52
C THR A 34 -15.06 -16.38 16.08
N GLN A 35 -14.24 -17.32 15.61
CA GLN A 35 -14.36 -18.74 15.94
C GLN A 35 -13.31 -19.25 16.94
N LEU A 36 -12.08 -18.72 16.91
CA LEU A 36 -10.98 -19.18 17.77
C LEU A 36 -11.27 -19.03 19.28
N PRO A 37 -11.93 -17.94 19.76
CA PRO A 37 -12.26 -17.80 21.18
C PRO A 37 -13.26 -18.85 21.69
N LYS A 38 -14.03 -19.49 20.80
CA LYS A 38 -15.05 -20.48 21.14
C LYS A 38 -14.49 -21.90 21.24
N ILE A 39 -13.22 -22.09 20.86
CA ILE A 39 -12.56 -23.39 20.91
C ILE A 39 -11.89 -23.55 22.27
N ASP A 40 -12.15 -24.70 22.91
CA ASP A 40 -11.43 -25.12 24.11
C ASP A 40 -9.95 -25.31 23.77
N GLN A 41 -9.13 -24.34 24.19
CA GLN A 41 -7.71 -24.29 23.81
C GLN A 41 -6.91 -25.41 24.47
N SER A 42 -7.34 -25.89 25.63
CA SER A 42 -6.63 -26.91 26.41
C SER A 42 -6.50 -28.25 25.68
N LYS A 43 -7.45 -28.55 24.78
CA LYS A 43 -7.49 -29.81 24.01
C LYS A 43 -6.78 -29.75 22.67
N HIS A 44 -6.39 -28.56 22.20
CA HIS A 44 -5.87 -28.33 20.85
C HIS A 44 -4.69 -27.34 20.83
N ILE A 45 -3.93 -27.28 21.91
CA ILE A 45 -2.85 -26.30 22.14
C ILE A 45 -1.91 -26.20 20.92
N ASP A 46 -1.35 -27.33 20.47
CA ASP A 46 -0.34 -27.35 19.40
C ASP A 46 -0.86 -26.79 18.08
N VAL A 47 -2.08 -27.19 17.70
CA VAL A 47 -2.71 -26.76 16.45
C VAL A 47 -3.12 -25.28 16.52
N ILE A 48 -3.57 -24.81 17.68
CA ILE A 48 -3.91 -23.40 17.89
C ILE A 48 -2.66 -22.54 17.86
N GLN A 49 -1.56 -23.00 18.45
CA GLN A 49 -0.27 -22.31 18.41
C GLN A 49 0.24 -22.18 16.97
N ALA A 50 0.20 -23.28 16.20
CA ALA A 50 0.58 -23.28 14.78
C ALA A 50 -0.29 -22.35 13.94
N LEU A 51 -1.59 -22.27 14.25
CA LEU A 51 -2.53 -21.37 13.59
C LEU A 51 -2.28 -19.89 13.93
N LYS A 52 -1.95 -19.57 15.18
CA LYS A 52 -1.52 -18.22 15.57
C LYS A 52 -0.25 -17.81 14.85
N CYS A 53 0.74 -18.70 14.78
CA CYS A 53 1.98 -18.45 14.04
C CYS A 53 1.72 -18.18 12.54
N ALA A 54 0.89 -19.02 11.90
CA ALA A 54 0.52 -18.81 10.50
C ALA A 54 -0.22 -17.47 10.28
N TYR A 55 -1.06 -17.08 11.25
CA TYR A 55 -1.76 -15.80 11.24
C TYR A 55 -0.82 -14.60 11.34
N GLU A 56 0.12 -14.61 12.30
CA GLU A 56 1.10 -13.53 12.46
C GLU A 56 1.92 -13.35 11.18
N LEU A 57 2.41 -14.44 10.58
CA LEU A 57 3.16 -14.37 9.33
C LEU A 57 2.33 -13.81 8.16
N ALA A 58 1.04 -14.17 8.07
CA ALA A 58 0.16 -13.62 7.06
C ALA A 58 -0.10 -12.12 7.29
N HIS A 59 -0.29 -11.70 8.54
CA HIS A 59 -0.46 -10.31 8.92
C HIS A 59 0.78 -9.46 8.63
N ASP A 60 1.99 -9.99 8.91
CA ASP A 60 3.25 -9.31 8.58
C ASP A 60 3.39 -9.10 7.07
N THR A 61 2.95 -10.07 6.27
CA THR A 61 2.96 -9.97 4.81
C THR A 61 2.03 -8.85 4.32
N VAL A 62 0.80 -8.78 4.86
CA VAL A 62 -0.15 -7.69 4.58
C VAL A 62 0.41 -6.34 5.01
N SER A 63 1.01 -6.26 6.21
CA SER A 63 1.58 -5.03 6.75
C SER A 63 2.75 -4.52 5.91
N ALA A 64 3.63 -5.42 5.45
CA ALA A 64 4.73 -5.09 4.57
C ALA A 64 4.24 -4.53 3.23
N GLU A 65 3.24 -5.17 2.61
CA GLU A 65 2.66 -4.69 1.35
C GLU A 65 1.98 -3.32 1.53
N ALA A 66 1.22 -3.13 2.61
CA ALA A 66 0.57 -1.85 2.91
C ALA A 66 1.59 -0.70 3.08
N LYS A 67 2.72 -0.97 3.75
CA LYS A 67 3.83 -0.01 3.87
C LYS A 67 4.43 0.32 2.51
N GLN A 68 4.66 -0.69 1.67
CA GLN A 68 5.21 -0.49 0.33
C GLN A 68 4.28 0.36 -0.54
N VAL A 69 2.98 0.07 -0.56
CA VAL A 69 1.98 0.84 -1.30
C VAL A 69 1.93 2.29 -0.79
N SER A 70 1.95 2.50 0.51
CA SER A 70 1.97 3.84 1.12
C SER A 70 3.20 4.65 0.70
N GLN A 71 4.38 4.03 0.69
CA GLN A 71 5.62 4.66 0.22
C GLN A 71 5.53 5.05 -1.26
N GLN A 72 5.04 4.14 -2.13
CA GLN A 72 4.86 4.42 -3.55
C GLN A 72 3.90 5.58 -3.79
N MET A 73 2.79 5.64 -3.06
CA MET A 73 1.84 6.75 -3.11
C MET A 73 2.48 8.08 -2.67
N GLY A 74 3.32 8.05 -1.63
CA GLY A 74 4.11 9.20 -1.20
C GLY A 74 5.00 9.76 -2.31
N LEU A 75 5.75 8.90 -3.00
CA LEU A 75 6.61 9.28 -4.12
C LEU A 75 5.82 9.85 -5.31
N LEU A 76 4.68 9.24 -5.64
CA LEU A 76 3.78 9.73 -6.69
C LEU A 76 3.26 11.14 -6.37
N ASN A 77 2.86 11.39 -5.13
CA ASN A 77 2.39 12.71 -4.69
C ASN A 77 3.51 13.76 -4.76
N GLN A 78 4.72 13.43 -4.32
CA GLN A 78 5.88 14.32 -4.45
C GLN A 78 6.17 14.67 -5.92
N ASN A 79 6.16 13.66 -6.80
CA ASN A 79 6.35 13.87 -8.23
C ASN A 79 5.25 14.74 -8.85
N LYS A 80 3.99 14.54 -8.46
CA LYS A 80 2.86 15.38 -8.90
C LYS A 80 3.04 16.83 -8.48
N THR A 81 3.47 17.07 -7.23
CA THR A 81 3.75 18.40 -6.71
C THR A 81 4.90 19.06 -7.47
N ARG A 82 6.01 18.34 -7.69
CA ARG A 82 7.15 18.85 -8.49
C ARG A 82 6.73 19.23 -9.90
N LYS A 83 6.00 18.37 -10.61
CA LYS A 83 5.51 18.67 -11.97
C LYS A 83 4.64 19.93 -12.01
N ARG A 84 3.75 20.11 -11.02
CA ARG A 84 2.93 21.33 -10.90
C ARG A 84 3.78 22.58 -10.67
N ALA A 85 4.81 22.49 -9.82
CA ALA A 85 5.73 23.60 -9.58
C ALA A 85 6.50 24.00 -10.85
N TYR A 86 7.06 23.01 -11.57
CA TYR A 86 7.73 23.27 -12.86
C TYR A 86 6.80 23.89 -13.90
N ALA A 87 5.57 23.39 -14.03
CA ALA A 87 4.59 23.94 -14.97
C ALA A 87 4.27 25.42 -14.65
N LYS A 88 4.06 25.75 -13.37
CA LYS A 88 3.86 27.15 -12.93
C LYS A 88 5.06 28.03 -13.26
N MET A 89 6.27 27.52 -13.01
CA MET A 89 7.51 28.24 -13.32
C MET A 89 7.64 28.52 -14.82
N GLN A 90 7.39 27.52 -15.69
CA GLN A 90 7.43 27.70 -17.13
C GLN A 90 6.41 28.75 -17.63
N ILE A 91 5.19 28.74 -17.10
CA ILE A 91 4.17 29.75 -17.42
C ILE A 91 4.64 31.15 -17.01
N ALA A 92 5.17 31.30 -15.79
CA ALA A 92 5.69 32.59 -15.31
C ALA A 92 6.85 33.10 -16.17
N THR A 93 7.78 32.23 -16.55
CA THR A 93 8.90 32.58 -17.44
C THR A 93 8.41 32.99 -18.82
N GLN A 94 7.43 32.29 -19.41
CA GLN A 94 6.85 32.67 -20.71
C GLN A 94 6.12 34.02 -20.66
N GLN A 95 5.43 34.33 -19.55
CA GLN A 95 4.79 35.64 -19.37
C GLN A 95 5.82 36.78 -19.27
N GLN A 96 6.94 36.58 -18.59
CA GLN A 96 8.03 37.56 -18.53
C GLN A 96 8.67 37.81 -19.91
N ILE A 97 8.88 36.74 -20.70
CA ILE A 97 9.41 36.86 -22.07
C ILE A 97 8.40 37.56 -22.99
N GLY A 98 7.09 37.30 -22.82
CA GLY A 98 6.02 37.94 -23.59
C GLY A 98 5.79 39.43 -23.27
N ILE A 99 6.23 39.92 -22.11
CA ILE A 99 6.16 41.34 -21.71
C ILE A 99 7.36 42.13 -22.26
N HIS A 100 8.50 41.48 -22.51
CA HIS A 100 9.65 42.09 -23.18
C HIS A 100 9.52 42.02 -24.72
N LYS A 101 8.60 42.80 -25.29
CA LYS A 101 8.77 43.24 -26.69
C LYS A 101 9.91 44.27 -26.71
N PRO A 102 10.94 44.13 -27.57
CA PRO A 102 11.96 45.17 -27.70
C PRO A 102 11.29 46.43 -28.24
N SER A 103 11.25 47.49 -27.41
CA SER A 103 10.80 48.81 -27.82
C SER A 103 11.67 49.30 -28.98
N THR A 104 11.02 49.64 -30.09
CA THR A 104 11.62 50.21 -31.28
C THR A 104 12.54 51.38 -30.90
N ILE A 105 13.84 51.24 -31.13
CA ILE A 105 14.79 52.34 -31.05
C ILE A 105 14.43 53.32 -32.18
N GLN A 106 13.84 54.46 -31.83
CA GLN A 106 13.75 55.61 -32.72
C GLN A 106 15.18 56.07 -33.01
N ARG A 107 15.69 55.75 -34.21
CA ARG A 107 16.88 56.40 -34.74
C ARG A 107 16.54 57.88 -34.92
N GLY A 108 17.28 58.74 -34.23
CA GLY A 108 17.21 60.18 -34.43
C GLY A 108 17.45 60.52 -35.90
N SER A 109 16.57 61.34 -36.45
CA SER A 109 16.76 62.01 -37.73
C SER A 109 17.82 63.09 -37.55
N LEU A 110 18.90 63.00 -38.33
CA LEU A 110 19.78 64.13 -38.64
C LEU A 110 19.18 64.93 -39.81
#